data_AF-A0A0G2ZB93-F1
#
_entry.id   AF-A0A0G2ZB93-F1
#
_cell.length_a   1.000
_cell.length_b   1.000
_cell.length_c   1.000
_cell.angle_alpha   90.00
_cell.angle_beta   90.00
_cell.angle_gamma   90.00
#
_symmetry.space_group_name_H-M   'P 1'
#
loop_
_entity.id
_entity.type
_entity.pdbx_description
1 polymer ?
#
loop_
_entity_poly.entity_id
_entity_poly.type
_entity_poly.pdbx_seq_one_letter_code
_entity_poly.pdbx_strand_id
1 'polypeptide(L)'
;MKKGLISPFMVILFAILLGSALLYFFPIKPLPAPDGEYKIGLRILELKMLKKELATDNPDDRRRILIDIWYPAEETSGYEPSYWLREPTYFKAMEGTHDILKLLTQHAGQVRTNSYINAPTKSNSGNGYPVIILLPGTPSLVSLYFNYAEKLASHGYIVVGLEQTYANIAVEFADETVIFDRSTEATLIDRISKAETEDERMQDTFQYPF
;
A
#
# COMPACT_ATOMS: atom_id res chain seq x y z
N MET A 1 -44.03 -3.36 38.55
CA MET A 1 -43.10 -3.50 37.40
C MET A 1 -41.68 -3.63 37.95
N LYS A 2 -41.11 -4.84 38.00
CA LYS A 2 -39.72 -5.04 38.43
C LYS A 2 -38.80 -4.60 37.28
N LYS A 3 -38.09 -3.48 37.44
CA LYS A 3 -37.01 -3.11 36.51
C LYS A 3 -35.99 -4.24 36.55
N GLY A 4 -35.73 -4.89 35.42
CA GLY A 4 -34.70 -5.94 35.33
C GLY A 4 -33.34 -5.32 35.60
N LEU A 5 -32.83 -5.50 36.82
CA LEU A 5 -31.52 -5.02 37.20
C LEU A 5 -30.50 -5.99 36.61
N ILE A 6 -29.80 -5.57 35.55
CA ILE A 6 -28.74 -6.37 34.92
C ILE A 6 -27.67 -6.63 36.00
N SER A 7 -27.40 -7.91 36.29
CA SER A 7 -26.39 -8.29 37.28
C SER A 7 -25.01 -7.82 36.84
N PRO A 8 -24.19 -7.22 37.73
CA PRO A 8 -22.83 -6.80 37.38
C PRO A 8 -21.96 -7.95 36.86
N PHE A 9 -22.23 -9.19 37.32
CA PHE A 9 -21.54 -10.38 36.82
C PHE A 9 -21.81 -10.64 35.33
N MET A 10 -23.06 -10.42 34.89
CA MET A 10 -23.44 -10.62 33.49
C MET A 10 -22.80 -9.56 32.58
N VAL A 11 -22.64 -8.34 33.07
CA VAL A 11 -21.92 -7.27 32.37
C VAL A 11 -20.44 -7.61 32.23
N ILE A 12 -19.80 -8.08 33.31
CA ILE A 12 -18.38 -8.47 33.29
C ILE A 12 -18.16 -9.65 32.35
N LEU A 13 -19.00 -10.68 32.42
CA LEU A 13 -18.90 -11.85 31.54
C LEU A 13 -19.06 -11.44 30.06
N PHE A 14 -20.04 -10.59 29.76
CA PHE A 14 -20.23 -10.07 28.41
C PHE A 14 -19.01 -9.27 27.94
N ALA A 15 -18.44 -8.41 28.78
CA ALA A 15 -17.25 -7.63 28.44
C ALA A 15 -16.03 -8.53 28.17
N ILE A 16 -15.82 -9.59 28.95
CA ILE A 16 -14.72 -10.55 28.73
C ILE A 16 -14.92 -11.32 27.43
N LEU A 17 -16.13 -11.81 27.16
CA LEU A 17 -16.45 -12.53 25.93
C LEU A 17 -16.30 -11.64 24.70
N LEU A 18 -16.80 -10.41 24.77
CA LEU A 18 -16.67 -9.42 23.70
C LEU A 18 -15.20 -9.06 23.47
N GLY A 19 -14.43 -8.80 24.54
CA GLY A 19 -12.99 -8.53 24.44
C GLY A 19 -12.20 -9.69 23.83
N SER A 20 -12.51 -10.92 24.24
CA SER A 20 -11.87 -12.12 23.69
C SER A 20 -12.20 -12.33 22.22
N ALA A 21 -13.47 -12.11 21.83
CA ALA A 21 -13.89 -12.17 20.44
C ALA A 21 -13.19 -11.09 19.59
N LEU A 22 -13.09 -9.85 20.08
CA LEU A 22 -12.38 -8.78 19.38
C LEU A 22 -10.89 -9.13 19.17
N LEU A 23 -10.20 -9.63 20.19
CA LEU A 23 -8.80 -10.08 20.04
C LEU A 23 -8.63 -11.24 19.06
N TYR A 24 -9.62 -12.12 18.96
CA TYR A 24 -9.60 -13.25 18.05
C TYR A 24 -9.85 -12.84 16.58
N PHE A 25 -10.86 -11.99 16.34
CA PHE A 25 -11.24 -11.55 14.99
C PHE A 25 -10.37 -10.43 14.42
N PHE A 26 -9.72 -9.64 15.27
CA PHE A 26 -8.87 -8.51 14.87
C PHE A 26 -7.42 -8.66 15.38
N PRO A 27 -6.70 -9.71 14.96
CA PRO A 27 -5.37 -9.98 15.47
C PRO A 27 -4.32 -9.01 14.90
N ILE A 28 -3.43 -8.50 15.76
CA ILE A 28 -2.23 -7.76 15.35
C ILE A 28 -1.07 -8.75 15.19
N LYS A 29 -1.20 -9.66 14.23
CA LYS A 29 -0.12 -10.60 13.90
C LYS A 29 0.75 -9.97 12.80
N PRO A 30 2.09 -10.11 12.87
CA PRO A 30 2.94 -9.69 11.77
C PRO A 30 2.61 -10.50 10.50
N LEU A 31 2.95 -9.94 9.33
CA LEU A 31 2.89 -10.68 8.08
C LEU A 31 3.69 -11.98 8.17
N PRO A 32 3.24 -13.07 7.52
CA PRO A 32 3.98 -14.32 7.49
C PRO A 32 5.42 -14.08 7.04
N ALA A 33 6.39 -14.62 7.78
CA ALA A 33 7.79 -14.50 7.41
C ALA A 33 8.02 -15.17 6.05
N PRO A 34 8.73 -14.51 5.12
CA PRO A 34 9.07 -15.11 3.85
C PRO A 34 10.12 -16.21 4.03
N ASP A 35 10.15 -17.14 3.09
CA ASP A 35 10.97 -18.36 3.09
C ASP A 35 12.34 -18.20 2.38
N GLY A 36 12.67 -17.01 1.89
CA GLY A 36 13.95 -16.73 1.24
C GLY A 36 15.09 -16.43 2.21
N GLU A 37 16.31 -16.44 1.68
CA GLU A 37 17.55 -16.29 2.45
C GLU A 37 17.83 -14.85 2.89
N TYR A 38 17.37 -13.87 2.12
CA TYR A 38 17.70 -12.47 2.34
C TYR A 38 16.74 -11.80 3.32
N LYS A 39 17.29 -10.97 4.21
CA LYS A 39 16.51 -9.92 4.90
C LYS A 39 16.08 -8.86 3.90
N ILE A 40 15.02 -8.12 4.22
CA ILE A 40 14.37 -7.25 3.24
C ILE A 40 14.47 -5.80 3.71
N GLY A 41 15.01 -4.95 2.84
CA GLY A 41 14.93 -3.51 2.98
C GLY A 41 13.75 -2.97 2.19
N LEU A 42 13.21 -1.83 2.63
CA LEU A 42 12.17 -1.08 1.94
C LEU A 42 12.62 0.38 1.80
N ARG A 43 12.59 0.89 0.57
CA ARG A 43 12.70 2.31 0.25
C ARG A 43 11.36 2.80 -0.28
N ILE A 44 10.89 3.94 0.22
CA ILE A 44 9.69 4.60 -0.27
C ILE A 44 10.13 5.90 -0.90
N LEU A 45 9.81 6.09 -2.17
CA LEU A 45 10.23 7.25 -2.95
C LEU A 45 9.02 7.93 -3.57
N GLU A 46 9.00 9.25 -3.53
CA GLU A 46 8.06 10.05 -4.31
C GLU A 46 8.74 10.50 -5.61
N LEU A 47 8.11 10.22 -6.75
CA LEU A 47 8.48 10.77 -8.04
C LEU A 47 7.47 11.82 -8.48
N LYS A 48 7.96 13.06 -8.63
CA LYS A 48 7.22 14.17 -9.28
C LYS A 48 7.64 14.22 -10.75
N MET A 49 6.75 13.83 -11.65
CA MET A 49 7.03 13.83 -13.09
C MET A 49 6.78 15.22 -13.70
N LEU A 50 7.46 15.52 -14.81
CA LEU A 50 7.20 16.74 -15.58
C LEU A 50 5.91 16.64 -16.42
N LYS A 51 5.45 15.41 -16.72
CA LYS A 51 4.23 15.16 -17.50
C LYS A 51 2.99 15.64 -16.74
N LYS A 52 2.03 16.19 -17.48
CA LYS A 52 0.71 16.56 -16.96
C LYS A 52 0.01 15.32 -16.39
N GLU A 53 -0.71 15.50 -15.28
CA GLU A 53 -1.63 14.48 -14.79
C GLU A 53 -2.85 14.35 -15.73
N LEU A 54 -3.02 13.16 -16.31
CA LEU A 54 -4.08 12.88 -17.27
C LEU A 54 -5.42 12.62 -16.58
N ALA A 55 -5.44 12.35 -15.28
CA ALA A 55 -6.64 12.13 -14.48
C ALA A 55 -7.31 13.44 -14.00
N THR A 56 -6.70 14.61 -14.22
CA THR A 56 -7.32 15.91 -13.93
C THR A 56 -7.33 16.85 -15.13
N ASP A 57 -8.28 17.78 -15.12
CA ASP A 57 -8.40 18.79 -16.18
C ASP A 57 -7.47 19.97 -15.93
N ASN A 58 -7.00 20.14 -14.68
CA ASN A 58 -6.04 21.17 -14.29
C ASN A 58 -4.74 21.04 -15.11
N PRO A 59 -4.39 22.02 -15.97
CA PRO A 59 -3.18 21.99 -16.78
C PRO A 59 -1.89 22.09 -15.97
N ASP A 60 -1.96 22.60 -14.74
CA ASP A 60 -0.80 22.79 -13.87
C ASP A 60 -0.50 21.57 -12.99
N ASP A 61 -1.41 20.60 -12.95
CA ASP A 61 -1.23 19.38 -12.17
C ASP A 61 -0.22 18.44 -12.84
N ARG A 62 0.71 17.94 -12.03
CA ARG A 62 1.85 17.15 -12.48
C ARG A 62 1.73 15.76 -11.89
N ARG A 63 1.97 14.75 -12.73
CA ARG A 63 1.87 13.34 -12.32
C ARG A 63 2.81 13.07 -11.14
N ARG A 64 2.25 12.71 -10.00
CA ARG A 64 2.97 12.23 -8.81
C ARG A 64 2.73 10.73 -8.66
N ILE A 65 3.80 9.99 -8.38
CA ILE A 65 3.77 8.54 -8.18
C ILE A 65 4.55 8.25 -6.90
N LEU A 66 3.98 7.44 -6.03
CA LEU A 66 4.70 6.91 -4.88
C LEU A 66 5.20 5.50 -5.22
N ILE A 67 6.44 5.19 -4.85
CA ILE A 67 7.12 3.96 -5.23
C ILE A 67 7.64 3.29 -3.99
N ASP A 68 7.25 2.03 -3.80
CA ASP A 68 7.83 1.14 -2.81
C ASP A 68 8.84 0.23 -3.48
N ILE A 69 10.05 0.16 -2.94
CA ILE A 69 11.14 -0.68 -3.47
C ILE A 69 11.56 -1.66 -2.38
N TRP A 70 11.24 -2.93 -2.56
CA TRP A 70 11.75 -4.03 -1.73
C TRP A 70 13.01 -4.61 -2.35
N TYR A 71 14.01 -4.88 -1.53
CA TYR A 71 15.29 -5.40 -2.00
C TYR A 71 15.99 -6.22 -0.91
N PRO A 72 16.95 -7.08 -1.28
CA PRO A 72 17.82 -7.77 -0.33
C PRO A 72 18.61 -6.76 0.52
N ALA A 73 18.45 -6.81 1.84
CA ALA A 73 19.19 -5.99 2.79
C ALA A 73 20.47 -6.69 3.27
N GLU A 74 21.53 -5.91 3.49
CA GLU A 74 22.78 -6.41 4.08
C GLU A 74 22.59 -6.69 5.57
N GLU A 75 21.97 -5.74 6.28
CA GLU A 75 21.66 -5.83 7.70
C GLU A 75 20.34 -5.10 8.01
N THR A 76 19.66 -5.54 9.06
CA THR A 76 18.41 -4.92 9.51
C THR A 76 18.42 -4.54 10.99
N SER A 77 19.51 -4.86 11.70
CA SER A 77 19.68 -4.50 13.11
C SER A 77 19.74 -2.98 13.25
N GLY A 78 18.92 -2.41 14.13
CA GLY A 78 18.85 -0.96 14.34
C GLY A 78 18.00 -0.19 13.32
N TYR A 79 17.42 -0.85 12.32
CA TYR A 79 16.50 -0.23 11.36
C TYR A 79 15.05 -0.41 11.77
N GLU A 80 14.21 0.56 11.41
CA GLU A 80 12.79 0.57 11.73
C GLU A 80 12.04 -0.46 10.86
N PRO A 81 11.21 -1.36 11.45
CA PRO A 81 10.37 -2.25 10.67
C PRO A 81 9.22 -1.47 10.01
N SER A 82 8.87 -1.80 8.77
CA SER A 82 7.67 -1.24 8.14
C SER A 82 6.38 -1.88 8.62
N TYR A 83 5.29 -1.14 8.51
CA TYR A 83 3.93 -1.58 8.81
C TYR A 83 3.14 -1.80 7.51
N TRP A 84 2.20 -2.75 7.55
CA TRP A 84 1.51 -3.22 6.35
C TRP A 84 0.64 -2.13 5.72
N LEU A 85 -0.09 -1.39 6.54
CA LEU A 85 -0.80 -0.19 6.13
C LEU A 85 -0.02 1.03 6.61
N ARG A 86 0.48 1.83 5.66
CA ARG A 86 1.11 3.13 5.93
C ARG A 86 0.02 4.14 6.28
N GLU A 87 -0.19 4.33 7.58
CA GLU A 87 -1.16 5.24 8.20
C GLU A 87 -2.61 5.13 7.62
N PRO A 88 -3.64 5.71 8.26
CA PRO A 88 -5.01 5.37 7.88
C PRO A 88 -5.50 6.20 6.69
N THR A 89 -4.73 6.28 5.60
CA THR A 89 -5.19 6.90 4.34
C THR A 89 -6.49 6.25 3.86
N TYR A 90 -6.60 4.93 4.03
CA TYR A 90 -7.83 4.18 3.76
C TYR A 90 -9.00 4.63 4.65
N PHE A 91 -8.78 5.03 5.91
CA PHE A 91 -9.88 5.53 6.76
C PHE A 91 -10.21 7.00 6.51
N LYS A 92 -9.24 7.82 6.05
CA LYS A 92 -9.50 9.17 5.51
C LYS A 92 -10.35 9.09 4.23
N ALA A 93 -10.09 8.11 3.35
CA ALA A 93 -10.90 7.85 2.15
C ALA A 93 -12.36 7.45 2.45
N MET A 94 -12.59 6.91 3.65
CA MET A 94 -13.90 6.44 4.11
C MET A 94 -14.63 7.45 5.02
N GLU A 95 -14.20 8.72 5.03
CA GLU A 95 -14.93 9.79 5.71
C GLU A 95 -16.36 9.90 5.12
N GLY A 96 -17.33 9.44 5.92
CA GLY A 96 -18.73 9.26 5.53
C GLY A 96 -19.35 7.96 6.07
N THR A 97 -18.52 6.94 6.36
CA THR A 97 -18.96 5.65 6.90
C THR A 97 -18.41 5.42 8.32
N HIS A 98 -19.18 5.90 9.31
CA HIS A 98 -19.21 5.53 10.75
C HIS A 98 -17.89 5.21 11.47
N ASP A 99 -17.59 5.97 12.55
CA ASP A 99 -16.45 5.81 13.49
C ASP A 99 -16.14 4.37 13.93
N ILE A 100 -17.15 3.50 13.93
CA ILE A 100 -17.03 2.07 14.24
C ILE A 100 -16.11 1.36 13.25
N LEU A 101 -16.22 1.64 11.95
CA LEU A 101 -15.40 0.98 10.94
C LEU A 101 -13.92 1.35 11.13
N LYS A 102 -13.64 2.64 11.36
CA LYS A 102 -12.31 3.15 11.72
C LYS A 102 -11.74 2.46 12.97
N LEU A 103 -12.54 2.30 14.03
CA LEU A 103 -12.12 1.60 15.24
C LEU A 103 -11.77 0.13 14.95
N LEU A 104 -12.59 -0.56 14.15
CA LEU A 104 -12.38 -1.97 13.83
C LEU A 104 -11.17 -2.23 12.95
N THR A 105 -10.69 -1.23 12.21
CA THR A 105 -9.61 -1.40 11.22
C THR A 105 -8.29 -0.73 11.61
N GLN A 106 -8.28 0.10 12.65
CA GLN A 106 -7.06 0.71 13.24
C GLN A 106 -5.96 -0.32 13.53
N HIS A 107 -6.34 -1.51 14.00
CA HIS A 107 -5.41 -2.59 14.30
C HIS A 107 -4.56 -3.02 13.08
N ALA A 108 -5.07 -2.87 11.85
CA ALA A 108 -4.35 -3.24 10.63
C ALA A 108 -3.14 -2.34 10.37
N GLY A 109 -3.17 -1.08 10.83
CA GLY A 109 -1.99 -0.19 10.83
C GLY A 109 -0.90 -0.59 11.82
N GLN A 110 -1.19 -1.54 12.73
CA GLN A 110 -0.23 -2.06 13.71
C GLN A 110 0.41 -3.38 13.25
N VAL A 111 -0.05 -3.94 12.13
CA VAL A 111 0.50 -5.16 11.54
C VAL A 111 1.89 -4.86 11.00
N ARG A 112 2.91 -5.46 11.63
CA ARG A 112 4.29 -5.37 11.17
C ARG A 112 4.52 -6.24 9.94
N THR A 113 5.37 -5.75 9.07
CA THR A 113 5.88 -6.47 7.90
C THR A 113 7.23 -7.12 8.24
N ASN A 114 7.87 -7.78 7.27
CA ASN A 114 9.22 -8.33 7.39
C ASN A 114 10.29 -7.42 6.76
N SER A 115 9.89 -6.23 6.30
CA SER A 115 10.75 -5.26 5.63
C SER A 115 11.20 -4.16 6.58
N TYR A 116 12.37 -3.59 6.32
CA TYR A 116 13.00 -2.60 7.17
C TYR A 116 13.25 -1.31 6.39
N ILE A 117 12.69 -0.21 6.91
CA ILE A 117 12.75 1.10 6.30
C ILE A 117 14.20 1.55 6.24
N ASN A 118 14.62 1.93 5.03
CA ASN A 118 15.92 2.50 4.76
C ASN A 118 17.15 1.62 5.08
N ALA A 119 16.97 0.31 5.32
CA ALA A 119 18.06 -0.64 5.53
C ALA A 119 19.05 -0.66 4.35
N PRO A 120 20.37 -0.87 4.57
CA PRO A 120 21.37 -0.85 3.52
C PRO A 120 21.15 -2.02 2.57
N THR A 121 21.23 -1.75 1.27
CA THR A 121 21.10 -2.77 0.23
C THR A 121 22.31 -3.70 0.26
N LYS A 122 22.06 -5.00 0.16
CA LYS A 122 23.10 -6.01 0.01
C LYS A 122 23.80 -5.85 -1.33
N SER A 123 25.12 -5.76 -1.32
CA SER A 123 25.89 -5.73 -2.56
C SER A 123 25.87 -7.12 -3.20
N ASN A 124 25.60 -7.17 -4.50
CA ASN A 124 25.71 -8.39 -5.30
C ASN A 124 26.96 -8.28 -6.19
N SER A 125 27.92 -9.18 -6.00
CA SER A 125 29.18 -9.22 -6.75
C SER A 125 29.05 -9.79 -8.17
N GLY A 126 27.85 -10.25 -8.57
CA GLY A 126 27.52 -10.74 -9.91
C GLY A 126 26.81 -9.69 -10.79
N ASN A 127 25.87 -10.15 -11.62
CA ASN A 127 25.16 -9.33 -12.61
C ASN A 127 24.03 -8.43 -12.02
N GLY A 128 24.07 -8.13 -10.71
CA GLY A 128 22.98 -7.43 -10.02
C GLY A 128 21.76 -8.30 -9.73
N TYR A 129 20.69 -7.69 -9.22
CA TYR A 129 19.43 -8.37 -8.92
C TYR A 129 18.39 -8.18 -10.05
N PRO A 130 17.64 -9.23 -10.44
CA PRO A 130 16.50 -9.07 -11.34
C PRO A 130 15.45 -8.13 -10.73
N VAL A 131 14.83 -7.30 -11.58
CA VAL A 131 13.83 -6.32 -11.18
C VAL A 131 12.44 -6.79 -11.61
N ILE A 132 11.48 -6.75 -10.68
CA ILE A 132 10.06 -7.03 -10.90
C ILE A 132 9.28 -5.77 -10.61
N ILE A 133 8.42 -5.37 -11.55
CA ILE A 133 7.49 -4.24 -11.36
C ILE A 133 6.12 -4.81 -10.99
N LEU A 134 5.61 -4.39 -9.83
CA LEU A 134 4.25 -4.70 -9.39
C LEU A 134 3.34 -3.50 -9.70
N LEU A 135 2.34 -3.77 -10.53
CA LEU A 135 1.26 -2.84 -10.86
C LEU A 135 -0.01 -3.33 -10.17
N PRO A 136 -0.44 -2.69 -9.07
CA PRO A 136 -1.71 -3.01 -8.43
C PRO A 136 -2.88 -2.76 -9.38
N GLY A 137 -3.97 -3.52 -9.20
CA GLY A 137 -5.22 -3.26 -9.90
C GLY A 137 -5.87 -1.91 -9.54
N THR A 138 -6.92 -1.55 -10.26
CA THR A 138 -7.69 -0.32 -10.07
C THR A 138 -9.15 -0.67 -9.70
N PRO A 139 -9.66 -0.29 -8.51
CA PRO A 139 -8.95 0.28 -7.37
C PRO A 139 -8.26 -0.80 -6.52
N SER A 140 -7.05 -0.53 -6.02
CA SER A 140 -6.31 -1.41 -5.10
C SER A 140 -5.34 -0.60 -4.25
N LEU A 141 -4.65 -1.26 -3.32
CA LEU A 141 -3.54 -0.71 -2.53
C LEU A 141 -2.29 -1.56 -2.78
N VAL A 142 -1.12 -0.91 -2.92
CA VAL A 142 0.17 -1.63 -2.98
C VAL A 142 0.37 -2.50 -1.74
N SER A 143 -0.14 -2.07 -0.58
CA SER A 143 -0.11 -2.83 0.68
C SER A 143 -0.59 -4.27 0.52
N LEU A 144 -1.61 -4.52 -0.30
CA LEU A 144 -2.16 -5.88 -0.51
C LEU A 144 -1.18 -6.85 -1.18
N TYR A 145 -0.08 -6.34 -1.75
CA TYR A 145 0.95 -7.12 -2.43
C TYR A 145 2.26 -7.26 -1.62
N PHE A 146 2.31 -6.74 -0.38
CA PHE A 146 3.53 -6.77 0.45
C PHE A 146 4.07 -8.18 0.66
N ASN A 147 3.22 -9.17 0.94
CA ASN A 147 3.68 -10.56 1.13
C ASN A 147 4.38 -11.12 -0.12
N TYR A 148 3.90 -10.78 -1.32
CA TYR A 148 4.52 -11.18 -2.58
C TYR A 148 5.83 -10.45 -2.82
N ALA A 149 5.85 -9.14 -2.57
CA ALA A 149 7.06 -8.34 -2.70
C ALA A 149 8.15 -8.80 -1.74
N GLU A 150 7.81 -9.08 -0.48
CA GLU A 150 8.71 -9.63 0.53
C GLU A 150 9.21 -11.02 0.16
N LYS A 151 8.33 -11.90 -0.32
CA LYS A 151 8.74 -13.22 -0.79
C LYS A 151 9.76 -13.10 -1.92
N LEU A 152 9.49 -12.30 -2.94
CA LEU A 152 10.43 -12.11 -4.06
C LEU A 152 11.74 -11.45 -3.59
N ALA A 153 11.68 -10.40 -2.78
CA ALA A 153 12.88 -9.74 -2.28
C ALA A 153 13.76 -10.67 -1.43
N SER A 154 13.15 -11.50 -0.57
CA SER A 154 13.89 -12.52 0.19
C SER A 154 14.57 -13.58 -0.69
N HIS A 155 14.17 -13.75 -1.95
CA HIS A 155 14.77 -14.66 -2.92
C HIS A 155 15.77 -13.97 -3.86
N GLY A 156 16.12 -12.70 -3.61
CA GLY A 156 17.14 -11.99 -4.39
C GLY A 156 16.57 -11.20 -5.57
N TYR A 157 15.34 -10.72 -5.47
CA TYR A 157 14.76 -9.81 -6.47
C TYR A 157 14.69 -8.39 -5.92
N ILE A 158 14.81 -7.39 -6.80
CA ILE A 158 14.33 -6.05 -6.49
C ILE A 158 12.88 -5.99 -6.95
N VAL A 159 11.96 -5.59 -6.08
CA VAL A 159 10.55 -5.46 -6.39
C VAL A 159 10.15 -4.01 -6.28
N VAL A 160 9.51 -3.47 -7.31
CA VAL A 160 9.10 -2.07 -7.39
C VAL A 160 7.58 -2.03 -7.48
N GLY A 161 6.92 -1.63 -6.40
CA GLY A 161 5.47 -1.40 -6.35
C GLY A 161 5.16 0.06 -6.67
N LEU A 162 4.24 0.28 -7.63
CA LEU A 162 3.82 1.63 -8.01
C LEU A 162 2.45 1.95 -7.43
N GLU A 163 2.38 3.02 -6.64
CA GLU A 163 1.13 3.64 -6.22
C GLU A 163 0.77 4.77 -7.19
N GLN A 164 -0.24 4.50 -7.98
CA GLN A 164 -0.79 5.39 -8.99
C GLN A 164 -1.90 6.26 -8.41
N THR A 165 -1.63 7.56 -8.37
CA THR A 165 -2.62 8.59 -8.06
C THR A 165 -3.83 8.47 -8.99
N TYR A 166 -5.03 8.69 -8.43
CA TYR A 166 -6.34 8.59 -9.10
C TYR A 166 -6.78 7.18 -9.54
N ALA A 167 -5.92 6.16 -9.42
CA ALA A 167 -6.24 4.77 -9.73
C ALA A 167 -6.22 3.87 -8.48
N ASN A 168 -5.28 4.08 -7.56
CA ASN A 168 -5.29 3.39 -6.27
C ASN A 168 -6.22 4.09 -5.28
N ILE A 169 -6.83 3.30 -4.38
CA ILE A 169 -7.89 3.76 -3.44
C ILE A 169 -7.50 5.07 -2.76
N ALA A 170 -6.27 5.14 -2.27
CA ALA A 170 -5.66 6.36 -1.78
C ALA A 170 -4.14 6.25 -1.89
N VAL A 171 -3.49 7.37 -2.20
CA VAL A 171 -2.03 7.53 -2.18
C VAL A 171 -1.71 8.70 -1.27
N GLU A 172 -0.95 8.43 -0.20
CA GLU A 172 -0.50 9.45 0.78
C GLU A 172 0.98 9.76 0.58
N PHE A 173 1.29 11.04 0.44
CA PHE A 173 2.67 11.50 0.26
C PHE A 173 3.27 11.98 1.58
N ALA A 174 4.60 12.14 1.61
CA ALA A 174 5.30 12.60 2.80
C ALA A 174 4.93 14.03 3.23
N ASP A 175 4.32 14.82 2.34
CA ASP A 175 3.77 16.15 2.63
C ASP A 175 2.32 16.12 3.13
N GLU A 176 1.83 14.93 3.52
CA GLU A 176 0.46 14.67 4.00
C GLU A 176 -0.63 14.87 2.94
N THR A 177 -0.26 15.15 1.67
CA THR A 177 -1.22 15.17 0.57
C THR A 177 -1.77 13.77 0.35
N VAL A 178 -3.09 13.65 0.27
CA VAL A 178 -3.78 12.41 -0.07
C VAL A 178 -4.52 12.57 -1.39
N ILE A 179 -4.29 11.65 -2.33
CA ILE A 179 -5.00 11.58 -3.60
C ILE A 179 -5.77 10.26 -3.68
N PHE A 180 -7.09 10.34 -3.80
CA PHE A 180 -7.99 9.20 -3.86
C PHE A 180 -8.22 8.71 -5.30
N ASP A 181 -8.70 7.48 -5.45
CA ASP A 181 -9.14 6.97 -6.74
C ASP A 181 -10.36 7.75 -7.26
N ARG A 182 -10.53 7.77 -8.59
CA ARG A 182 -11.69 8.40 -9.22
C ARG A 182 -12.73 7.39 -9.72
N SER A 183 -12.64 6.09 -9.40
CA SER A 183 -13.34 4.99 -10.11
C SER A 183 -14.88 5.06 -10.07
N THR A 184 -15.45 5.97 -9.27
CA THR A 184 -16.88 6.33 -9.26
C THR A 184 -17.28 7.38 -10.30
N GLU A 185 -16.35 8.02 -11.01
CA GLU A 185 -16.63 8.91 -12.14
C GLU A 185 -16.62 8.12 -13.46
N ALA A 186 -17.74 8.14 -14.19
CA ALA A 186 -17.84 7.60 -15.56
C ALA A 186 -16.76 8.15 -16.53
N THR A 187 -16.09 9.22 -16.12
CA THR A 187 -15.01 9.94 -16.82
C THR A 187 -13.68 9.17 -16.87
N LEU A 188 -13.38 8.25 -15.94
CA LEU A 188 -12.08 7.57 -15.89
C LEU A 188 -11.86 6.61 -17.06
N ILE A 189 -12.87 5.82 -17.43
CA ILE A 189 -12.79 4.89 -18.56
C ILE A 189 -12.58 5.67 -19.87
N ASP A 190 -13.28 6.80 -20.05
CA ASP A 190 -13.12 7.68 -21.22
C ASP A 190 -11.71 8.32 -21.27
N ARG A 191 -11.14 8.67 -20.12
CA ARG A 191 -9.79 9.25 -20.03
C ARG A 191 -8.69 8.22 -20.23
N ILE A 192 -8.83 7.01 -19.69
CA ILE A 192 -7.89 5.90 -19.92
C ILE A 192 -7.92 5.52 -21.39
N SER A 193 -9.10 5.39 -21.99
CA SER A 193 -9.22 5.12 -23.43
C SER A 193 -8.53 6.21 -24.28
N LYS A 194 -8.67 7.48 -23.91
CA LYS A 194 -7.93 8.58 -24.56
C LYS A 194 -6.42 8.51 -24.32
N ALA A 195 -5.98 8.14 -23.11
CA ALA A 195 -4.57 7.99 -22.78
C ALA A 195 -3.92 6.80 -23.49
N GLU A 196 -4.62 5.67 -23.62
CA GLU A 196 -4.21 4.51 -24.41
C GLU A 196 -4.11 4.88 -25.89
N THR A 197 -5.05 5.66 -26.41
CA THR A 197 -4.98 6.19 -27.78
C THR A 197 -3.76 7.10 -27.98
N GLU A 198 -3.39 7.91 -26.97
CA GLU A 198 -2.16 8.72 -27.01
C GLU A 198 -0.89 7.87 -26.88
N ASP A 199 -0.92 6.79 -26.10
CA ASP A 199 0.22 5.88 -25.93
C ASP A 199 0.46 5.04 -27.19
N GLU A 200 -0.59 4.52 -27.84
CA GLU A 200 -0.51 3.93 -29.19
C GLU A 200 0.12 4.91 -30.18
N ARG A 201 -0.29 6.18 -30.14
CA ARG A 201 0.30 7.23 -30.97
C ARG A 201 1.78 7.48 -30.67
N MET A 202 2.19 7.35 -29.40
CA MET A 202 3.59 7.45 -29.02
C MET A 202 4.38 6.20 -29.44
N GLN A 203 3.82 5.00 -29.30
CA GLN A 203 4.43 3.76 -29.77
C GLN A 203 4.63 3.76 -31.29
N ASP A 204 3.68 4.31 -32.06
CA ASP A 204 3.82 4.54 -33.50
C ASP A 204 4.90 5.58 -33.82
N THR A 205 5.07 6.59 -32.97
CA THR A 205 6.12 7.63 -33.12
C THR A 205 7.52 7.09 -32.78
N PHE A 206 7.61 6.08 -31.90
CA PHE A 206 8.87 5.48 -31.43
C PHE A 206 9.13 4.09 -32.01
N GLN A 207 8.55 3.74 -33.17
CA GLN A 207 8.99 2.56 -33.90
C GLN A 207 10.48 2.68 -34.25
N TYR A 208 11.32 1.98 -33.49
CA TYR A 208 12.71 1.79 -33.85
C TYR A 208 12.75 1.03 -35.18
N PRO A 209 13.38 1.58 -36.23
CA PRO A 209 13.56 0.85 -37.47
C PRO A 209 14.48 -0.33 -37.17
N PHE A 210 13.97 -1.55 -37.35
CA PHE A 210 14.79 -2.75 -37.52
C PHE A 210 15.26 -2.83 -38.97
#